data_AF-A0A371B960-F1
#
_entry.id   AF-A0A371B960-F1
#
_cell.length_a   1.000
_cell.length_b   1.000
_cell.length_c   1.000
_cell.angle_alpha   90.00
_cell.angle_beta   90.00
_cell.angle_gamma   90.00
#
_symmetry.space_group_name_H-M   'P 1'
#
loop_
_entity.id
_entity.type
_entity.pdbx_description
1 polymer ?
#
loop_
_entity_poly.entity_id
_entity_poly.type
_entity_poly.pdbx_seq_one_letter_code
_entity_poly.pdbx_strand_id
1 'polypeptide(L)'
;MPLRVSGKNISIGSSLQQRITDRVEEATAKYFRGGYSGHATVGRDGFGFRTECVLHLDSGALLEAQGIAVDAYGSADEAATNIEKRLRRYKRRRKDNQARRGG
;
A
#
# COMPACT_ATOMS: atom_id res chain seq x y z
N MET A 1 3.55 -8.81 -12.11
CA MET A 1 3.25 -8.55 -10.69
C MET A 1 3.35 -7.05 -10.45
N PRO A 2 2.25 -6.33 -10.21
CA PRO A 2 2.26 -4.88 -10.04
C PRO A 2 2.94 -4.43 -8.73
N LEU A 3 2.99 -5.30 -7.71
CA LEU A 3 3.61 -5.03 -6.42
C LEU A 3 4.77 -5.98 -6.17
N ARG A 4 5.95 -5.45 -5.85
CA ARG A 4 7.12 -6.22 -5.40
C ARG A 4 7.19 -6.22 -3.87
N VAL A 5 7.18 -7.39 -3.24
CA VAL A 5 7.33 -7.49 -1.77
C VAL A 5 8.73 -8.00 -1.43
N SER A 6 9.44 -7.32 -0.52
CA SER A 6 10.79 -7.67 -0.10
C SER A 6 10.98 -7.53 1.41
N GLY A 7 11.97 -8.26 1.94
CA GLY A 7 12.41 -8.13 3.32
C GLY A 7 13.66 -7.24 3.42
N LYS A 8 13.67 -6.29 4.34
CA LYS A 8 14.87 -5.52 4.72
C LYS A 8 15.55 -6.22 5.89
N ASN A 9 16.70 -6.84 5.62
CA ASN A 9 17.50 -7.60 6.59
C ASN A 9 16.75 -8.77 7.25
N ILE A 10 15.66 -9.23 6.63
CA ILE A 10 14.88 -10.39 7.05
C ILE A 10 14.45 -11.21 5.84
N SER A 11 14.29 -12.51 6.04
CA SER A 11 13.61 -13.37 5.06
C SER A 11 12.11 -13.34 5.32
N ILE A 12 11.33 -13.00 4.29
CA ILE A 12 9.87 -13.01 4.36
C ILE A 12 9.32 -14.24 3.63
N GLY A 13 8.42 -14.96 4.30
CA GLY A 13 7.75 -16.12 3.71
C GLY A 13 6.77 -15.72 2.60
N SER A 14 6.45 -16.67 1.73
CA SER A 14 5.47 -16.49 0.64
C SER A 14 4.08 -16.12 1.16
N SER A 15 3.69 -16.61 2.33
CA SER A 15 2.41 -16.28 2.97
C SER A 15 2.27 -14.80 3.29
N LEU A 16 3.34 -14.17 3.83
CA LEU A 16 3.34 -12.74 4.13
C LEU A 16 3.36 -11.91 2.85
N GLN A 17 4.13 -12.34 1.85
CA GLN A 17 4.17 -11.69 0.53
C GLN A 17 2.79 -11.72 -0.14
N GLN A 18 2.11 -12.86 -0.12
CA GLN A 18 0.78 -13.01 -0.69
C GLN A 18 -0.22 -12.13 0.06
N ARG A 19 -0.21 -12.14 1.39
CA ARG A 19 -1.10 -11.31 2.21
C ARG A 19 -0.98 -9.82 1.90
N ILE A 20 0.25 -9.31 1.76
CA ILE A 20 0.48 -7.90 1.40
C ILE A 20 -0.05 -7.62 -0.02
N THR A 21 0.25 -8.51 -0.96
CA THR A 21 -0.20 -8.39 -2.35
C THR A 21 -1.72 -8.37 -2.44
N ASP A 22 -2.41 -9.34 -1.85
CA ASP A 22 -3.87 -9.48 -1.89
C ASP A 22 -4.55 -8.23 -1.31
N ARG A 23 -4.08 -7.74 -0.16
CA ARG A 23 -4.64 -6.55 0.49
C ARG A 23 -4.48 -5.30 -0.37
N VAL A 24 -3.32 -5.11 -0.99
CA VAL A 24 -3.05 -3.96 -1.85
C VAL A 24 -3.88 -4.05 -3.14
N GLU A 25 -3.99 -5.24 -3.73
CA GLU A 25 -4.78 -5.48 -4.93
C GLU A 25 -6.27 -5.22 -4.65
N GLU A 26 -6.80 -5.74 -3.55
CA GLU A 26 -8.18 -5.50 -3.11
C GLU A 26 -8.45 -4.00 -2.87
N ALA A 27 -7.56 -3.33 -2.13
CA ALA A 27 -7.68 -1.89 -1.87
C ALA A 27 -7.64 -1.06 -3.16
N THR A 28 -6.73 -1.41 -4.07
CA THR A 28 -6.60 -0.72 -5.35
C THR A 28 -7.85 -0.95 -6.19
N ALA A 29 -8.32 -2.19 -6.35
CA ALA A 29 -9.54 -2.50 -7.10
C ALA A 29 -10.79 -1.74 -6.59
N LYS A 30 -10.91 -1.52 -5.28
CA LYS A 30 -12.03 -0.76 -4.68
C LYS A 30 -11.95 0.75 -4.95
N TYR A 31 -10.76 1.31 -4.93
CA TYR A 31 -10.57 2.78 -4.88
C TYR A 31 -9.98 3.39 -6.15
N PHE A 32 -9.35 2.60 -7.01
CA PHE A 32 -8.68 3.07 -8.21
C PHE A 32 -8.82 2.06 -9.35
N ARG A 33 -9.28 2.52 -10.52
CA ARG A 33 -9.57 1.66 -11.69
C ARG A 33 -8.49 1.68 -12.79
N GLY A 34 -7.29 2.18 -12.48
CA GLY A 34 -6.15 2.21 -13.42
C GLY A 34 -5.05 1.22 -13.02
N GLY A 35 -3.98 1.17 -13.81
CA GLY A 35 -2.80 0.40 -13.46
C GLY A 35 -1.99 1.06 -12.34
N TYR A 36 -1.23 0.21 -11.65
CA TYR A 36 -0.32 0.63 -10.60
C TYR A 36 0.95 -0.21 -10.65
N SER A 37 2.04 0.38 -10.19
CA SER A 37 3.28 -0.31 -9.86
C SER A 37 3.71 0.07 -8.45
N GLY A 38 4.45 -0.79 -7.77
CA GLY A 38 4.85 -0.46 -6.42
C GLY A 38 5.75 -1.50 -5.78
N HIS A 39 6.15 -1.20 -4.55
CA HIS A 39 6.85 -2.15 -3.71
C HIS A 39 6.41 -2.04 -2.26
N ALA A 40 6.57 -3.15 -1.53
CA ALA A 40 6.42 -3.20 -0.10
C ALA A 40 7.66 -3.82 0.53
N THR A 41 8.19 -3.18 1.57
CA THR A 41 9.40 -3.61 2.26
C THR A 41 9.06 -3.86 3.71
N VAL A 42 9.27 -5.09 4.19
CA VAL A 42 9.09 -5.46 5.61
C VAL A 42 10.46 -5.55 6.27
N GLY A 43 10.69 -4.87 7.37
CA GLY A 43 11.96 -4.92 8.11
C GLY A 43 11.75 -4.93 9.62
N ARG A 44 12.78 -5.31 10.36
CA ARG A 44 12.82 -5.07 11.82
C ARG A 44 13.09 -3.59 12.08
N ASP A 45 12.43 -3.05 13.09
CA ASP A 45 12.61 -1.68 13.57
C ASP A 45 12.54 -1.67 15.10
N GLY A 46 13.72 -1.65 15.75
CA GLY A 46 13.83 -1.81 17.20
C GLY A 46 13.24 -3.12 17.72
N PHE A 47 12.31 -3.02 18.66
CA PHE A 47 11.57 -4.16 19.23
C PHE A 47 10.41 -4.68 18.36
N GLY A 48 10.15 -4.04 17.22
CA GLY A 48 9.03 -4.38 16.34
C GLY A 48 9.45 -4.59 14.89
N PHE A 49 8.45 -4.54 14.03
CA PHE A 49 8.54 -4.62 12.59
C PHE A 49 7.92 -3.37 11.98
N ARG A 50 8.55 -2.90 10.91
CA ARG A 50 8.04 -1.84 10.07
C ARG A 50 7.81 -2.38 8.67
N THR A 51 6.61 -2.16 8.16
CA THR A 51 6.30 -2.38 6.75
C THR A 51 6.11 -1.03 6.08
N GLU A 52 6.83 -0.81 5.00
CA GLU A 52 6.69 0.36 4.12
C GLU A 52 6.06 -0.10 2.81
N CYS A 53 5.08 0.64 2.29
CA CYS A 53 4.39 0.33 1.04
C CYS A 53 4.32 1.58 0.18
N VAL A 54 4.77 1.47 -1.06
CA VAL A 54 4.82 2.55 -2.04
C VAL A 54 4.11 2.12 -3.30
N LEU A 55 3.10 2.89 -3.72
CA LEU A 55 2.32 2.68 -4.94
C LEU A 55 2.44 3.91 -5.85
N HIS A 56 2.85 3.66 -7.08
CA HIS A 56 2.78 4.57 -8.21
C HIS A 56 1.55 4.23 -9.03
N LEU A 57 0.60 5.16 -9.08
CA LEU A 57 -0.59 5.03 -9.92
C LEU A 57 -0.29 5.61 -11.31
N ASP A 58 -0.81 5.00 -12.38
CA ASP A 58 -0.64 5.48 -13.76
C ASP A 58 -1.15 6.91 -13.99
N SER A 59 -2.00 7.40 -13.08
CA SER A 59 -2.39 8.80 -13.03
C SER A 59 -1.27 9.78 -12.65
N GLY A 60 -0.05 9.30 -12.40
CA GLY A 60 1.10 10.08 -11.92
C GLY A 60 1.11 10.33 -10.40
N ALA A 61 0.27 9.63 -9.64
CA ALA A 61 0.17 9.84 -8.20
C ALA A 61 1.04 8.84 -7.44
N LEU A 62 1.82 9.35 -6.48
CA LEU A 62 2.62 8.55 -5.56
C LEU A 62 1.89 8.44 -4.22
N LEU A 63 1.60 7.22 -3.79
CA LEU A 63 1.00 6.91 -2.50
C LEU A 63 1.95 6.04 -1.70
N GLU A 64 2.46 6.58 -0.62
CA GLU A 64 3.31 5.82 0.31
C GLU A 64 2.49 5.41 1.53
N ALA A 65 2.91 4.49 2.37
CA ALA A 65 2.29 4.18 3.65
C ALA A 65 3.28 3.37 4.47
N GLN A 66 3.13 3.44 5.80
CA GLN A 66 3.89 2.61 6.70
C GLN A 66 3.00 2.05 7.80
N GLY A 67 3.40 0.93 8.37
CA GLY A 67 2.79 0.30 9.54
C GLY A 67 3.88 -0.22 10.45
N ILE A 68 3.65 -0.13 11.77
CA ILE A 68 4.62 -0.52 12.81
C ILE A 68 3.88 -1.37 13.84
N ALA A 69 4.32 -2.62 13.99
CA ALA A 69 3.74 -3.50 15.00
C ALA A 69 4.81 -4.37 15.66
N VAL A 70 4.42 -5.10 16.70
CA VAL A 70 5.31 -6.05 17.40
C VAL A 70 5.72 -7.24 16.53
N ASP A 71 4.93 -7.57 15.51
CA ASP A 71 5.21 -8.65 14.56
C ASP A 71 5.05 -8.21 13.09
N ALA A 72 5.63 -9.01 12.19
CA ALA A 72 5.64 -8.71 10.76
C ALA A 72 4.24 -8.63 10.14
N TYR A 73 3.32 -9.50 10.55
CA TYR A 73 1.96 -9.55 10.02
C TYR A 73 1.15 -8.33 10.44
N GLY A 74 1.25 -7.92 11.71
CA GLY A 74 0.64 -6.71 12.23
C GLY A 74 1.14 -5.46 11.50
N SER A 75 2.45 -5.37 11.28
CA SER A 75 3.04 -4.20 10.59
C SER A 75 2.56 -4.14 9.13
N ALA A 76 2.42 -5.29 8.48
CA ALA A 76 1.93 -5.42 7.11
C ALA A 76 0.45 -5.06 7.00
N ASP A 77 -0.40 -5.54 7.91
CA ASP A 77 -1.82 -5.22 7.96
C ASP A 77 -2.05 -3.72 8.21
N GLU A 78 -1.25 -3.11 9.07
CA GLU A 78 -1.34 -1.68 9.34
C GLU A 78 -0.89 -0.85 8.12
N ALA A 79 0.21 -1.23 7.47
CA ALA A 79 0.66 -0.59 6.23
C ALA A 79 -0.40 -0.70 5.12
N ALA A 80 -1.01 -1.88 4.97
CA ALA A 80 -2.11 -2.13 4.04
C ALA A 80 -3.34 -1.25 4.33
N THR A 81 -3.72 -1.14 5.61
CA THR A 81 -4.83 -0.28 6.04
C THR A 81 -4.53 1.19 5.75
N ASN A 82 -3.29 1.62 5.94
CA ASN A 82 -2.87 3.00 5.71
C ASN A 82 -2.82 3.35 4.21
N ILE A 83 -2.34 2.44 3.35
CA ILE A 83 -2.36 2.66 1.91
C ILE A 83 -3.79 2.67 1.36
N GLU A 84 -4.67 1.81 1.88
CA GLU A 84 -6.10 1.81 1.55
C GLU A 84 -6.77 3.16 1.87
N LYS A 85 -6.50 3.71 3.07
CA LYS A 85 -6.99 5.04 3.44
C LYS A 85 -6.50 6.11 2.47
N ARG A 86 -5.24 6.05 2.02
CA ARG A 86 -4.69 7.02 1.05
C ARG A 86 -5.33 6.86 -0.33
N LEU A 87 -5.53 5.64 -0.81
CA LEU A 87 -6.28 5.36 -2.05
C LEU A 87 -7.71 5.92 -1.99
N ARG A 88 -8.42 5.70 -0.89
CA ARG A 88 -9.77 6.26 -0.67
C ARG A 88 -9.77 7.79 -0.69
N ARG A 89 -8.80 8.44 -0.01
CA ARG A 89 -8.63 9.90 -0.04
C ARG A 89 -8.30 10.39 -1.46
N TYR A 90 -7.47 9.67 -2.19
CA TYR A 90 -7.14 9.99 -3.58
C TYR A 90 -8.36 9.94 -4.50
N LYS A 91 -9.16 8.86 -4.43
CA LYS A 91 -10.44 8.74 -5.15
C LYS A 91 -11.38 9.92 -4.87
N ARG A 92 -11.54 10.28 -3.59
CA ARG A 92 -12.38 11.42 -3.19
C ARG A 92 -11.87 12.73 -3.78
N ARG A 93 -10.58 13.03 -3.65
CA ARG A 93 -9.96 14.23 -4.25
C ARG A 93 -10.14 14.29 -5.77
N ARG A 94 -10.00 13.16 -6.48
CA ARG A 94 -10.25 13.11 -7.92
C ARG A 94 -11.69 13.44 -8.29
N LYS A 95 -12.66 12.87 -7.55
CA LYS A 95 -14.08 13.15 -7.76
C LYS A 95 -14.40 14.62 -7.50
N ASP A 96 -13.89 15.18 -6.41
CA ASP A 96 -14.11 16.58 -6.03
C ASP A 96 -13.50 17.55 -7.08
N ASN A 97 -12.31 17.23 -7.60
CA ASN A 97 -11.68 18.01 -8.66
C ASN A 97 -12.43 17.93 -10.00
N GLN A 98 -13.00 16.77 -10.34
CA GLN A 98 -13.82 16.62 -11.54
C GLN A 98 -15.10 17.46 -11.43
N ALA A 99 -15.74 17.48 -10.26
CA ALA A 99 -16.92 18.30 -10.02
C ALA A 99 -16.62 19.81 -10.14
N ARG A 100 -15.44 20.27 -9.72
CA ARG A 100 -15.02 21.68 -9.82
C ARG A 100 -14.64 22.15 -11.23
N ARG A 101 -14.24 21.24 -12.13
CA ARG A 101 -13.85 21.58 -13.50
C ARG A 101 -14.99 21.48 -14.52
N GLY A 102 -16.13 20.93 -14.12
CA GLY A 102 -17.29 20.69 -14.99
C GLY A 102 -18.48 21.62 -14.77
N GLY A 103 -18.27 22.78 -14.16
CA GLY A 103 -19.26 23.86 -14.01
C GLY A 103 -18.66 25.18 -14.48
#